data_AF-A0A1X1MS69-F1
#
_entry.id   AF-A0A1X1MS69-F1
#
_cell.length_a   1.000
_cell.length_b   1.000
_cell.length_c   1.000
_cell.angle_alpha   90.00
_cell.angle_beta   90.00
_cell.angle_gamma   90.00
#
_symmetry.space_group_name_H-M   'P 1'
#
loop_
_entity.id
_entity.type
_entity.pdbx_description
1 polymer ?
#
loop_
_entity_poly.entity_id
_entity_poly.type
_entity_poly.pdbx_seq_one_letter_code
_entity_poly.pdbx_strand_id
1 'polypeptide(L)'
;MKKHLIIVAVAMSISACGGSSDDGGGGSGGSGGGSGGIFDAPTGEIAAKMAKVEVLESSLPNGNLCNHPSSTVFETNDLIVGYSEHADKNQYDRDLRYMAQFSQVALNELYEGVGLTREELNITDEDKWVVCFINSKANNGTGFVQGMEASPSQFAENGLILVKHELFHTIQAELLGRIEGFYFLPYWFQEATAEYYARDMQIDNVTQNLMKSFHDHLVKDHGHLHSTYRVEYWSEGQQIDNKFDNDQYPVFLTALNYLIEEGGLESGDILRLIKGSISDAEYSRTGFDEAVLALEADGGLTIPNYAFFDLSMNSHVFEQLVIDDWLGQKEYSAEFISVSPDVFIKEVILFDVNDSTMEKAYLGSVNESQTAYSYIINSIPDSDYKVYAGTNDDIIYGPIDGTVINGELGSLDFTNVDVCTECDD
;
A
#
# COMPACT_ATOMS: atom_id res chain seq x y z
N MET A 1 16.68 15.00 -42.03
CA MET A 1 16.80 13.56 -41.75
C MET A 1 16.94 13.41 -40.25
N LYS A 2 15.81 13.27 -39.53
CA LYS A 2 15.81 13.04 -38.09
C LYS A 2 16.02 11.54 -37.87
N LYS A 3 17.04 11.18 -37.10
CA LYS A 3 17.35 9.78 -36.74
C LYS A 3 16.34 9.36 -35.67
N HIS A 4 15.55 8.34 -35.94
CA HIS A 4 14.73 7.69 -34.91
C HIS A 4 15.67 6.93 -33.97
N LEU A 5 15.67 7.33 -32.71
CA LEU A 5 16.35 6.63 -31.63
C LEU A 5 15.45 5.44 -31.27
N ILE A 6 15.87 4.23 -31.61
CA ILE A 6 15.22 3.00 -31.15
C ILE A 6 15.77 2.76 -29.75
N ILE A 7 14.96 3.06 -28.73
CA ILE A 7 15.29 2.75 -27.33
C ILE A 7 15.02 1.25 -27.15
N VAL A 8 16.08 0.50 -26.89
CA VAL A 8 16.01 -0.91 -26.51
C VAL A 8 15.78 -0.93 -25.00
N ALA A 9 14.57 -1.25 -24.56
CA ALA A 9 14.29 -1.51 -23.17
C ALA A 9 15.01 -2.80 -22.77
N VAL A 10 16.10 -2.66 -22.02
CA VAL A 10 16.76 -3.79 -21.35
C VAL A 10 16.01 -3.99 -20.04
N ALA A 11 15.17 -5.02 -20.00
CA ALA A 11 14.53 -5.47 -18.77
C ALA A 11 15.63 -6.00 -17.82
N MET A 12 16.07 -5.15 -16.89
CA MET A 12 16.75 -5.64 -15.69
C MET A 12 15.64 -6.13 -14.76
N SER A 13 15.68 -7.41 -14.43
CA SER A 13 14.75 -8.07 -13.51
C SER A 13 14.87 -7.43 -12.13
N ILE A 14 14.03 -6.43 -11.88
CA ILE A 14 13.74 -5.89 -10.57
C ILE A 14 12.68 -6.81 -9.96
N SER A 15 12.80 -7.10 -8.67
CA SER A 15 11.89 -7.93 -7.88
C SER A 15 10.43 -7.61 -8.23
N ALA A 16 9.70 -8.57 -8.79
CA ALA A 16 8.29 -8.40 -9.07
C ALA A 16 7.55 -8.14 -7.76
N CYS A 17 6.92 -6.98 -7.62
CA CYS A 17 6.02 -6.65 -6.52
C CYS A 17 4.76 -7.52 -6.70
N GLY A 18 4.60 -8.54 -5.84
CA GLY A 18 3.52 -9.53 -5.96
C GLY A 18 3.06 -9.97 -4.58
N GLY A 19 2.04 -9.30 -4.06
CA GLY A 19 1.39 -9.65 -2.80
C GLY A 19 0.81 -11.06 -2.86
N SER A 20 1.35 -11.97 -2.05
CA SER A 20 0.84 -13.33 -1.91
C SER A 20 -0.32 -13.32 -0.93
N SER A 21 -1.55 -13.31 -1.47
CA SER A 21 -2.75 -13.64 -0.70
C SER A 21 -2.93 -15.16 -0.66
N ASP A 22 -3.18 -15.68 0.54
CA ASP A 22 -3.66 -17.04 0.90
C ASP A 22 -2.65 -18.21 0.89
N ASP A 23 -2.19 -18.62 2.09
CA ASP A 23 -2.64 -19.88 2.73
C ASP A 23 -1.86 -20.17 4.03
N GLY A 24 -2.58 -20.16 5.16
CA GLY A 24 -2.14 -20.83 6.38
C GLY A 24 -2.29 -22.35 6.23
N GLY A 25 -1.26 -23.09 6.66
CA GLY A 25 -1.38 -24.52 6.98
C GLY A 25 -0.48 -25.44 6.16
N GLY A 26 0.49 -26.04 6.84
CA GLY A 26 1.44 -26.99 6.27
C GLY A 26 0.78 -28.17 5.55
N GLY A 27 1.19 -28.40 4.30
CA GLY A 27 0.81 -29.56 3.52
C GLY A 27 1.67 -29.66 2.27
N SER A 28 2.55 -30.65 2.24
CA SER A 28 3.36 -31.01 1.07
C SER A 28 2.48 -31.37 -0.14
N GLY A 29 2.60 -30.62 -1.24
CA GLY A 29 2.30 -31.11 -2.59
C GLY A 29 1.37 -30.23 -3.42
N GLY A 30 1.89 -29.73 -4.55
CA GLY A 30 1.06 -29.30 -5.69
C GLY A 30 1.52 -28.00 -6.34
N SER A 31 2.22 -28.10 -7.47
CA SER A 31 2.44 -26.98 -8.39
C SER A 31 1.09 -26.49 -8.95
N GLY A 32 0.57 -25.40 -8.41
CA GLY A 32 -0.68 -24.75 -8.86
C GLY A 32 -0.43 -23.70 -9.93
N GLY A 33 -0.17 -24.13 -11.17
CA GLY A 33 -0.21 -23.24 -12.33
C GLY A 33 -1.67 -22.88 -12.65
N GLY A 34 -2.07 -21.65 -12.35
CA GLY A 34 -3.35 -21.09 -12.79
C GLY A 34 -3.36 -21.04 -14.32
N SER A 35 -4.26 -21.80 -14.95
CA SER A 35 -4.42 -21.77 -16.40
C SER A 35 -4.97 -20.40 -16.81
N GLY A 36 -4.25 -19.64 -17.63
CA GLY A 36 -4.64 -18.36 -18.25
C GLY A 36 -5.96 -18.43 -19.03
N GLY A 37 -7.05 -18.44 -18.27
CA GLY A 37 -8.40 -18.37 -18.77
C GLY A 37 -8.78 -16.94 -19.11
N ILE A 38 -9.77 -16.80 -19.97
CA ILE A 38 -10.38 -15.53 -20.36
C ILE A 38 -10.72 -14.69 -19.11
N PHE A 39 -10.45 -13.38 -19.15
CA PHE A 39 -10.88 -12.47 -18.07
C PHE A 39 -12.39 -12.27 -18.08
N ASP A 40 -13.00 -12.15 -16.92
CA ASP A 40 -14.38 -11.72 -16.84
C ASP A 40 -14.51 -10.28 -17.33
N ALA A 41 -15.67 -9.94 -17.91
CA ALA A 41 -15.92 -8.58 -18.33
C ALA A 41 -15.94 -7.66 -17.09
N PRO A 42 -15.31 -6.48 -17.14
CA PRO A 42 -15.38 -5.51 -16.04
C PRO A 42 -16.84 -5.10 -15.80
N THR A 43 -17.18 -4.82 -14.55
CA THR A 43 -18.52 -4.38 -14.14
C THR A 43 -18.47 -3.13 -13.27
N GLY A 44 -19.62 -2.56 -12.93
CA GLY A 44 -19.72 -1.44 -11.99
C GLY A 44 -19.11 -0.12 -12.50
N GLU A 45 -18.54 0.65 -11.57
CA GLU A 45 -17.97 1.98 -11.84
C GLU A 45 -16.77 1.91 -12.78
N ILE A 46 -15.87 0.95 -12.57
CA ILE A 46 -14.69 0.72 -13.42
C ILE A 46 -15.12 0.51 -14.87
N ALA A 47 -16.12 -0.33 -15.12
CA ALA A 47 -16.64 -0.54 -16.48
C ALA A 47 -17.17 0.76 -17.11
N ALA A 48 -17.82 1.61 -16.32
CA ALA A 48 -18.31 2.91 -16.78
C ALA A 48 -17.17 3.90 -17.08
N LYS A 49 -16.07 3.86 -16.32
CA LYS A 49 -14.84 4.63 -16.60
C LYS A 49 -14.15 4.11 -17.88
N MET A 50 -13.95 2.80 -17.98
CA MET A 50 -13.34 2.14 -19.16
C MET A 50 -14.12 2.41 -20.46
N ALA A 51 -15.45 2.46 -20.40
CA ALA A 51 -16.30 2.75 -21.56
C ALA A 51 -16.10 4.16 -22.15
N LYS A 52 -15.50 5.08 -21.40
CA LYS A 52 -15.16 6.44 -21.86
C LYS A 52 -13.79 6.51 -22.54
N VAL A 53 -12.98 5.46 -22.41
CA VAL A 53 -11.65 5.39 -23.04
C VAL A 53 -11.80 4.89 -24.48
N GLU A 54 -11.39 5.72 -25.43
CA GLU A 54 -11.25 5.32 -26.84
C GLU A 54 -10.03 4.41 -27.00
N VAL A 55 -10.22 3.30 -27.73
CA VAL A 55 -9.15 2.35 -28.02
C VAL A 55 -9.14 2.01 -29.50
N LEU A 56 -8.01 2.31 -30.14
CA LEU A 56 -7.76 2.04 -31.55
C LEU A 56 -6.77 0.88 -31.68
N GLU A 57 -6.90 0.10 -32.74
CA GLU A 57 -5.84 -0.84 -33.12
C GLU A 57 -4.68 -0.02 -33.68
N SER A 58 -3.48 -0.19 -33.11
CA SER A 58 -2.35 0.65 -33.46
C SER A 58 -1.84 0.33 -34.87
N SER A 59 -1.49 1.38 -35.60
CA SER A 59 -0.86 1.26 -36.94
C SER A 59 0.65 1.07 -36.88
N LEU A 60 1.24 1.07 -35.67
CA LEU A 60 2.67 0.89 -35.46
C LEU A 60 3.11 -0.49 -36.00
N PRO A 61 4.12 -0.55 -36.89
CA PRO A 61 4.53 -1.81 -37.48
C PRO A 61 5.22 -2.67 -36.43
N ASN A 62 4.56 -3.75 -35.95
CA ASN A 62 5.03 -4.95 -35.23
C ASN A 62 6.48 -4.93 -34.68
N GLY A 63 6.88 -3.83 -34.04
CA GLY A 63 8.11 -3.76 -33.29
C GLY A 63 7.92 -4.60 -32.05
N ASN A 64 9.00 -5.17 -31.54
CA ASN A 64 9.04 -6.00 -30.34
C ASN A 64 8.76 -5.16 -29.07
N LEU A 65 7.61 -4.46 -29.03
CA LEU A 65 7.26 -3.43 -28.06
C LEU A 65 7.38 -3.95 -26.63
N CYS A 66 6.90 -5.18 -26.44
CA CYS A 66 6.87 -5.90 -25.17
C CYS A 66 7.62 -7.23 -25.27
N ASN A 67 8.63 -7.29 -26.14
CA ASN A 67 9.39 -8.48 -26.47
C ASN A 67 8.59 -9.71 -26.96
N HIS A 68 7.30 -9.55 -27.24
CA HIS A 68 6.40 -10.62 -27.68
C HIS A 68 6.15 -10.59 -29.19
N PRO A 69 6.13 -11.76 -29.87
CA PRO A 69 5.93 -11.84 -31.33
C PRO A 69 4.48 -11.63 -31.82
N SER A 70 3.51 -11.30 -30.95
CA SER A 70 2.10 -11.09 -31.35
C SER A 70 1.91 -9.73 -32.03
N SER A 71 1.04 -9.70 -33.05
CA SER A 71 0.81 -8.52 -33.89
C SER A 71 -0.26 -7.56 -33.42
N THR A 72 -1.15 -7.95 -32.49
CA THR A 72 -2.21 -7.04 -32.04
C THR A 72 -1.67 -6.13 -30.96
N VAL A 73 -1.74 -4.82 -31.21
CA VAL A 73 -1.41 -3.77 -30.26
C VAL A 73 -2.57 -2.79 -30.27
N PHE A 74 -2.98 -2.35 -29.08
CA PHE A 74 -4.00 -1.33 -28.93
C PHE A 74 -3.38 -0.04 -28.44
N GLU A 75 -3.91 1.09 -28.89
CA GLU A 75 -3.51 2.41 -28.43
C GLU A 75 -4.71 3.14 -27.84
N THR A 76 -4.41 3.93 -26.81
CA THR A 76 -5.32 4.89 -26.16
C THR A 76 -4.79 6.30 -26.41
N ASN A 77 -5.24 7.30 -25.65
CA ASN A 77 -4.70 8.64 -25.76
C ASN A 77 -3.22 8.69 -25.37
N ASP A 78 -2.85 8.06 -24.26
CA ASP A 78 -1.54 8.21 -23.62
C ASP A 78 -0.70 6.92 -23.63
N LEU A 79 -1.32 5.77 -23.93
CA LEU A 79 -0.70 4.45 -23.80
C LEU A 79 -0.78 3.62 -25.07
N ILE A 80 0.24 2.77 -25.26
CA ILE A 80 0.28 1.69 -26.24
C ILE A 80 0.39 0.37 -25.47
N VAL A 81 -0.50 -0.58 -25.76
CA VAL A 81 -0.65 -1.81 -24.98
C VAL A 81 -0.48 -3.05 -25.86
N GLY A 82 0.45 -3.92 -25.46
CA GLY A 82 0.76 -5.20 -26.11
C GLY A 82 0.89 -6.33 -25.10
N TYR A 83 0.97 -7.57 -25.56
CA TYR A 83 1.30 -8.71 -24.71
C TYR A 83 2.80 -8.72 -24.37
N SER A 84 3.15 -9.02 -23.12
CA SER A 84 4.54 -9.28 -22.69
C SER A 84 5.03 -10.63 -23.25
N GLU A 85 6.35 -10.80 -23.38
CA GLU A 85 6.98 -12.08 -23.70
C GLU A 85 6.64 -13.18 -22.68
N HIS A 86 6.26 -12.77 -21.47
CA HIS A 86 5.81 -13.63 -20.38
C HIS A 86 4.32 -13.96 -20.40
N ALA A 87 3.56 -13.46 -21.39
CA ALA A 87 2.15 -13.80 -21.54
C ALA A 87 1.96 -15.30 -21.86
N ASP A 88 0.89 -15.87 -21.30
CA ASP A 88 0.42 -17.20 -21.62
C ASP A 88 0.04 -17.32 -23.11
N LYS A 89 0.03 -18.56 -23.61
CA LYS A 89 -0.29 -18.87 -25.03
C LYS A 89 -1.71 -18.48 -25.44
N ASN A 90 -2.63 -18.35 -24.49
CA ASN A 90 -4.03 -18.05 -24.74
C ASN A 90 -4.27 -16.53 -24.75
N GLN A 91 -3.91 -15.90 -25.86
CA GLN A 91 -4.03 -14.44 -26.04
C GLN A 91 -5.36 -14.10 -26.70
N TYR A 92 -6.10 -13.20 -26.07
CA TYR A 92 -7.43 -12.77 -26.52
C TYR A 92 -7.43 -11.24 -26.70
N ASP A 93 -7.59 -10.76 -27.94
CA ASP A 93 -7.62 -9.32 -28.25
C ASP A 93 -8.58 -8.51 -27.36
N ARG A 94 -9.67 -9.15 -26.91
CA ARG A 94 -10.61 -8.55 -25.97
C ARG A 94 -9.96 -8.19 -24.64
N ASP A 95 -9.17 -9.09 -24.07
CA ASP A 95 -8.51 -8.88 -22.77
C ASP A 95 -7.40 -7.85 -22.91
N LEU A 96 -6.71 -7.81 -24.06
CA LEU A 96 -5.75 -6.75 -24.37
C LEU A 96 -6.43 -5.38 -24.52
N ARG A 97 -7.62 -5.32 -25.15
CA ARG A 97 -8.44 -4.10 -25.23
C ARG A 97 -8.91 -3.66 -23.85
N TYR A 98 -9.30 -4.60 -22.97
CA TYR A 98 -9.61 -4.27 -21.58
C TYR A 98 -8.39 -3.70 -20.87
N MET A 99 -7.21 -4.30 -21.00
CA MET A 99 -5.99 -3.76 -20.40
C MET A 99 -5.67 -2.34 -20.91
N ALA A 100 -5.88 -2.06 -22.19
CA ALA A 100 -5.72 -0.71 -22.75
C ALA A 100 -6.66 0.32 -22.09
N GLN A 101 -7.96 -0.01 -21.98
CA GLN A 101 -8.92 0.87 -21.30
C GLN A 101 -8.59 1.02 -19.81
N PHE A 102 -8.23 -0.08 -19.16
CA PHE A 102 -8.02 -0.16 -17.73
C PHE A 102 -6.78 0.62 -17.28
N SER A 103 -5.66 0.47 -18.00
CA SER A 103 -4.44 1.24 -17.74
C SER A 103 -4.59 2.73 -18.03
N GLN A 104 -5.36 3.13 -19.05
CA GLN A 104 -5.64 4.55 -19.27
C GLN A 104 -6.54 5.13 -18.16
N VAL A 105 -7.51 4.37 -17.64
CA VAL A 105 -8.30 4.79 -16.47
C VAL A 105 -7.38 5.00 -15.26
N ALA A 106 -6.49 4.05 -14.97
CA ALA A 106 -5.50 4.17 -13.90
C ALA A 106 -4.62 5.42 -14.05
N LEU A 107 -4.08 5.66 -15.25
CA LEU A 107 -3.25 6.83 -15.52
C LEU A 107 -4.03 8.15 -15.36
N ASN A 108 -5.29 8.20 -15.79
CA ASN A 108 -6.13 9.38 -15.62
C ASN A 108 -6.39 9.69 -14.13
N GLU A 109 -6.64 8.67 -13.32
CA GLU A 109 -6.82 8.84 -11.87
C GLU A 109 -5.52 9.29 -11.20
N LEU A 110 -4.37 8.79 -11.65
CA LEU A 110 -3.06 9.28 -11.19
C LEU A 110 -2.81 10.73 -11.58
N TYR A 111 -3.17 11.17 -12.79
CA TYR A 111 -3.07 12.59 -13.16
C TYR A 111 -3.87 13.47 -12.19
N GLU A 112 -5.11 13.08 -11.89
CA GLU A 112 -5.99 13.82 -10.99
C GLU A 112 -5.47 13.80 -9.54
N GLY A 113 -5.06 12.63 -9.03
CA GLY A 113 -4.63 12.46 -7.64
C GLY A 113 -3.25 13.06 -7.35
N VAL A 114 -2.29 12.90 -8.27
CA VAL A 114 -0.92 13.41 -8.10
C VAL A 114 -0.83 14.88 -8.51
N GLY A 115 -1.74 15.37 -9.35
CA GLY A 115 -1.70 16.72 -9.91
C GLY A 115 -0.67 16.87 -11.03
N LEU A 116 -0.40 15.79 -11.78
CA LEU A 116 0.52 15.76 -12.92
C LEU A 116 -0.22 15.91 -14.25
N THR A 117 0.48 16.45 -15.23
CA THR A 117 0.02 16.54 -16.62
C THR A 117 0.77 15.58 -17.53
N ARG A 118 0.17 15.24 -18.69
CA ARG A 118 0.83 14.45 -19.74
C ARG A 118 2.16 15.06 -20.17
N GLU A 119 2.24 16.40 -20.23
CA GLU A 119 3.44 17.12 -20.67
C GLU A 119 4.58 16.99 -19.64
N GLU A 120 4.27 16.95 -18.34
CA GLU A 120 5.25 16.74 -17.28
C GLU A 120 5.83 15.31 -17.27
N LEU A 121 5.12 14.36 -17.88
CA LEU A 121 5.54 12.96 -18.04
C LEU A 121 6.09 12.67 -19.45
N ASN A 122 6.33 13.70 -20.26
CA ASN A 122 6.79 13.60 -21.64
C ASN A 122 5.89 12.73 -22.54
N ILE A 123 4.59 12.61 -22.23
CA ILE A 123 3.63 11.84 -23.03
C ILE A 123 3.04 12.73 -24.15
N THR A 124 3.29 12.34 -25.38
CA THR A 124 2.81 13.02 -26.60
C THR A 124 2.06 12.06 -27.52
N ASP A 125 1.37 12.60 -28.52
CA ASP A 125 0.65 11.75 -29.49
C ASP A 125 1.63 10.84 -30.27
N GLU A 126 2.89 11.26 -30.42
CA GLU A 126 3.96 10.50 -31.06
C GLU A 126 4.83 9.67 -30.09
N ASP A 127 4.75 9.92 -28.78
CA ASP A 127 5.57 9.29 -27.75
C ASP A 127 4.69 8.94 -26.55
N LYS A 128 4.08 7.76 -26.63
CA LYS A 128 3.15 7.21 -25.64
C LYS A 128 3.87 6.17 -24.80
N TRP A 129 3.46 6.02 -23.55
CA TRP A 129 4.01 4.98 -22.69
C TRP A 129 3.53 3.59 -23.08
N VAL A 130 4.34 2.60 -22.73
CA VAL A 130 4.14 1.21 -23.11
C VAL A 130 3.62 0.39 -21.94
N VAL A 131 2.54 -0.37 -22.18
CA VAL A 131 2.00 -1.33 -21.22
C VAL A 131 2.12 -2.73 -21.77
N CYS A 132 2.87 -3.57 -21.07
CA CYS A 132 3.13 -4.94 -21.44
C CYS A 132 2.32 -5.89 -20.55
N PHE A 133 1.24 -6.42 -21.12
CA PHE A 133 0.26 -7.21 -20.41
C PHE A 133 0.68 -8.67 -20.28
N ILE A 134 0.73 -9.16 -19.04
CA ILE A 134 0.94 -10.57 -18.70
C ILE A 134 -0.42 -11.16 -18.30
N ASN A 135 -1.02 -11.97 -19.16
CA ASN A 135 -2.38 -12.53 -18.95
C ASN A 135 -2.43 -13.76 -18.02
N SER A 136 -1.40 -14.02 -17.21
CA SER A 136 -1.34 -15.14 -16.27
C SER A 136 -2.17 -14.95 -14.99
N LYS A 137 -2.72 -13.75 -14.76
CA LYS A 137 -3.54 -13.38 -13.58
C LYS A 137 -2.76 -13.49 -12.25
N ALA A 138 -1.48 -13.15 -12.26
CA ALA A 138 -0.58 -13.37 -11.12
C ALA A 138 -0.63 -12.30 -10.03
N ASN A 139 -1.35 -11.19 -10.26
CA ASN A 139 -1.40 -10.02 -9.38
C ASN A 139 -0.03 -9.42 -9.06
N ASN A 140 0.80 -9.24 -10.09
CA ASN A 140 2.13 -8.68 -9.97
C ASN A 140 2.47 -7.74 -11.14
N GLY A 141 3.52 -6.95 -10.98
CA GLY A 141 3.99 -6.09 -12.05
C GLY A 141 5.39 -5.52 -11.80
N THR A 142 5.80 -4.66 -12.72
CA THR A 142 7.01 -3.86 -12.63
C THR A 142 6.88 -2.60 -13.49
N GLY A 143 7.00 -1.42 -12.88
CA GLY A 143 7.17 -0.16 -13.58
C GLY A 143 8.62 0.10 -14.04
N PHE A 144 8.78 0.73 -15.20
CA PHE A 144 10.06 1.17 -15.76
C PHE A 144 9.91 2.53 -16.43
N VAL A 145 11.00 3.13 -16.92
CA VAL A 145 10.93 4.40 -17.67
C VAL A 145 10.03 4.23 -18.90
N GLN A 146 9.04 5.11 -19.03
CA GLN A 146 8.09 5.15 -20.15
C GLN A 146 7.24 3.88 -20.33
N GLY A 147 7.12 3.02 -19.31
CA GLY A 147 6.19 1.89 -19.39
C GLY A 147 6.16 1.00 -18.17
N MET A 148 5.35 -0.06 -18.26
CA MET A 148 5.22 -1.07 -17.21
C MET A 148 4.94 -2.45 -17.79
N GLU A 149 5.22 -3.47 -17.00
CA GLU A 149 4.67 -4.81 -17.14
C GLU A 149 3.67 -5.08 -16.01
N ALA A 150 2.52 -5.67 -16.32
CA ALA A 150 1.50 -5.95 -15.31
C ALA A 150 0.70 -7.22 -15.60
N SER A 151 0.41 -7.97 -14.55
CA SER A 151 -0.45 -9.15 -14.52
C SER A 151 -1.60 -8.99 -13.53
N PRO A 152 -2.58 -8.10 -13.77
CA PRO A 152 -3.75 -8.02 -12.89
C PRO A 152 -4.47 -9.37 -12.81
N SER A 153 -4.89 -9.76 -11.61
CA SER A 153 -5.71 -10.97 -11.40
C SER A 153 -7.12 -10.81 -12.00
N GLN A 154 -7.61 -9.58 -12.08
CA GLN A 154 -8.94 -9.21 -12.58
C GLN A 154 -8.98 -7.74 -13.04
N PHE A 155 -9.95 -7.40 -13.90
CA PHE A 155 -10.27 -6.01 -14.27
C PHE A 155 -11.30 -5.41 -13.31
N ALA A 156 -10.92 -5.32 -12.03
CA ALA A 156 -11.72 -4.76 -10.94
C ALA A 156 -10.79 -4.01 -9.96
N GLU A 157 -11.33 -3.51 -8.84
CA GLU A 157 -10.65 -2.58 -7.93
C GLU A 157 -9.22 -3.01 -7.55
N ASN A 158 -9.02 -4.21 -7.03
CA ASN A 158 -7.67 -4.69 -6.66
C ASN A 158 -6.70 -4.74 -7.85
N GLY A 159 -7.19 -5.05 -9.06
CA GLY A 159 -6.37 -4.99 -10.27
C GLY A 159 -6.05 -3.54 -10.67
N LEU A 160 -6.94 -2.60 -10.37
CA LEU A 160 -6.75 -1.18 -10.68
C LEU A 160 -5.69 -0.59 -9.75
N ILE A 161 -5.74 -0.95 -8.46
CA ILE A 161 -4.71 -0.64 -7.47
C ILE A 161 -3.35 -1.12 -7.97
N LEU A 162 -3.21 -2.38 -8.38
CA LEU A 162 -1.95 -2.89 -8.95
C LEU A 162 -1.48 -2.05 -10.15
N VAL A 163 -2.38 -1.78 -11.10
CA VAL A 163 -2.00 -1.05 -12.31
C VAL A 163 -1.61 0.41 -12.00
N LYS A 164 -2.25 1.06 -11.02
CA LYS A 164 -1.87 2.38 -10.53
C LYS A 164 -0.53 2.35 -9.81
N HIS A 165 -0.28 1.34 -8.98
CA HIS A 165 0.98 1.13 -8.28
C HIS A 165 2.14 1.07 -9.28
N GLU A 166 2.04 0.22 -10.30
CA GLU A 166 3.10 0.07 -11.30
C GLU A 166 3.27 1.31 -12.20
N LEU A 167 2.17 1.96 -12.59
CA LEU A 167 2.23 3.24 -13.30
C LEU A 167 2.88 4.33 -12.45
N PHE A 168 2.74 4.30 -11.12
CA PHE A 168 3.41 5.26 -10.26
C PHE A 168 4.92 5.02 -10.22
N HIS A 169 5.38 3.76 -10.26
CA HIS A 169 6.80 3.47 -10.49
C HIS A 169 7.30 3.98 -11.84
N THR A 170 6.49 3.87 -12.90
CA THR A 170 6.79 4.50 -14.20
C THR A 170 6.93 6.02 -14.07
N ILE A 171 6.03 6.69 -13.32
CA ILE A 171 6.10 8.12 -13.02
C ILE A 171 7.40 8.46 -12.28
N GLN A 172 7.75 7.72 -11.22
CA GLN A 172 8.99 7.92 -10.48
C GLN A 172 10.21 7.84 -11.41
N ALA A 173 10.26 6.80 -12.25
CA ALA A 173 11.37 6.58 -13.18
C ALA A 173 11.45 7.68 -14.26
N GLU A 174 10.31 8.13 -14.80
CA GLU A 174 10.25 9.23 -15.77
C GLU A 174 10.73 10.55 -15.16
N LEU A 175 10.25 10.89 -13.96
CA LEU A 175 10.64 12.12 -13.27
C LEU A 175 12.13 12.15 -12.91
N LEU A 176 12.73 10.99 -12.70
CA LEU A 176 14.17 10.83 -12.51
C LEU A 176 14.96 10.85 -13.83
N GLY A 177 14.28 10.66 -14.97
CA GLY A 177 14.87 10.61 -16.30
C GLY A 177 15.85 9.45 -16.51
N ARG A 178 15.74 8.36 -15.72
CA ARG A 178 16.71 7.26 -15.70
C ARG A 178 16.03 5.91 -15.53
N ILE A 179 16.44 4.94 -16.35
CA ILE A 179 15.99 3.52 -16.30
C ILE A 179 16.28 2.89 -14.92
N GLU A 180 17.28 3.45 -14.25
CA GLU A 180 17.81 3.09 -12.94
C GLU A 180 17.21 3.92 -11.80
N GLY A 181 16.01 4.49 -11.99
CA GLY A 181 15.33 5.33 -11.00
C GLY A 181 15.30 4.74 -9.59
N PHE A 182 15.23 3.42 -9.52
CA PHE A 182 15.25 2.66 -8.28
C PHE A 182 16.52 2.83 -7.43
N TYR A 183 17.67 3.20 -8.01
CA TYR A 183 18.89 3.47 -7.24
C TYR A 183 18.90 4.85 -6.56
N PHE A 184 18.03 5.77 -6.98
CA PHE A 184 18.04 7.16 -6.50
C PHE A 184 17.08 7.39 -5.33
N LEU A 185 16.02 6.58 -5.23
CA LEU A 185 15.05 6.66 -4.15
C LEU A 185 15.25 5.51 -3.14
N PRO A 186 15.05 5.74 -1.83
CA PRO A 186 14.95 4.64 -0.88
C PRO A 186 13.78 3.71 -1.23
N TYR A 187 13.95 2.40 -1.02
CA TYR A 187 12.91 1.42 -1.37
C TYR A 187 11.60 1.68 -0.61
N TRP A 188 11.67 1.92 0.70
CA TRP A 188 10.48 2.24 1.50
C TRP A 188 9.68 3.40 0.89
N PHE A 189 10.36 4.42 0.36
CA PHE A 189 9.72 5.60 -0.21
C PHE A 189 9.11 5.32 -1.57
N GLN A 190 9.80 4.54 -2.42
CA GLN A 190 9.29 4.12 -3.72
C GLN A 190 7.98 3.37 -3.57
N GLU A 191 7.99 2.33 -2.73
CA GLU A 191 6.83 1.46 -2.53
C GLU A 191 5.71 2.17 -1.75
N ALA A 192 6.03 2.94 -0.70
CA ALA A 192 5.02 3.68 0.04
C ALA A 192 4.25 4.66 -0.84
N THR A 193 4.97 5.41 -1.68
CA THR A 193 4.32 6.40 -2.54
C THR A 193 3.53 5.74 -3.67
N ALA A 194 4.00 4.62 -4.22
CA ALA A 194 3.23 3.83 -5.18
C ALA A 194 1.93 3.30 -4.57
N GLU A 195 1.97 2.70 -3.38
CA GLU A 195 0.77 2.26 -2.65
C GLU A 195 -0.18 3.41 -2.31
N TYR A 196 0.36 4.53 -1.81
CA TYR A 196 -0.42 5.69 -1.42
C TYR A 196 -1.26 6.23 -2.60
N TYR A 197 -0.65 6.44 -3.76
CA TYR A 197 -1.38 6.93 -4.93
C TYR A 197 -2.23 5.84 -5.61
N ALA A 198 -1.84 4.57 -5.51
CA ALA A 198 -2.66 3.47 -6.00
C ALA A 198 -4.00 3.36 -5.28
N ARG A 199 -4.02 3.68 -3.99
CA ARG A 199 -5.21 3.64 -3.10
C ARG A 199 -5.93 4.98 -2.98
N ASP A 200 -5.81 5.85 -3.98
CA ASP A 200 -6.46 7.17 -3.98
C ASP A 200 -6.10 8.03 -2.76
N MET A 201 -4.85 7.95 -2.33
CA MET A 201 -4.34 8.71 -1.18
C MET A 201 -5.10 8.39 0.12
N GLN A 202 -5.71 7.20 0.20
CA GLN A 202 -6.30 6.70 1.43
C GLN A 202 -5.20 6.38 2.44
N ILE A 203 -5.44 6.81 3.68
CA ILE A 203 -4.54 6.65 4.80
C ILE A 203 -5.04 5.46 5.60
N ASP A 204 -4.42 4.32 5.37
CA ASP A 204 -4.58 3.13 6.22
C ASP A 204 -3.27 2.90 6.98
N ASN A 205 -3.35 2.90 8.31
CA ASN A 205 -2.20 2.65 9.17
C ASN A 205 -2.17 1.19 9.62
N VAL A 206 -0.97 0.63 9.78
CA VAL A 206 -0.81 -0.65 10.45
C VAL A 206 -0.95 -0.52 11.96
N THR A 207 -1.10 -1.68 12.59
CA THR A 207 -1.03 -1.82 14.02
C THR A 207 0.33 -1.37 14.58
N GLN A 208 0.32 -0.70 15.74
CA GLN A 208 1.47 -0.39 16.58
C GLN A 208 2.29 -1.65 16.84
N ASN A 209 1.63 -2.80 17.06
CA ASN A 209 2.32 -4.08 17.28
C ASN A 209 3.08 -4.54 16.04
N LEU A 210 2.49 -4.44 14.84
CA LEU A 210 3.19 -4.76 13.59
C LEU A 210 4.35 -3.78 13.36
N MET A 211 4.12 -2.47 13.51
CA MET A 211 5.17 -1.46 13.38
C MET A 211 6.32 -1.67 14.38
N LYS A 212 5.99 -2.00 15.64
CA LYS A 212 6.98 -2.30 16.70
C LYS A 212 7.73 -3.60 16.41
N SER A 213 7.04 -4.64 15.97
CA SER A 213 7.66 -5.93 15.59
C SER A 213 8.64 -5.75 14.42
N PHE A 214 8.25 -4.98 13.42
CA PHE A 214 9.11 -4.64 12.29
C PHE A 214 10.31 -3.77 12.73
N HIS A 215 10.06 -2.73 13.52
CA HIS A 215 11.12 -1.88 14.09
C HIS A 215 12.14 -2.69 14.90
N ASP A 216 11.66 -3.54 15.81
CA ASP A 216 12.49 -4.42 16.63
C ASP A 216 13.34 -5.36 15.78
N HIS A 217 12.80 -5.89 14.69
CA HIS A 217 13.52 -6.73 13.75
C HIS A 217 14.65 -5.94 13.06
N LEU A 218 14.37 -4.74 12.56
CA LEU A 218 15.39 -3.88 11.97
C LEU A 218 16.53 -3.57 12.96
N VAL A 219 16.20 -3.24 14.21
CA VAL A 219 17.18 -2.91 15.25
C VAL A 219 18.01 -4.13 15.67
N LYS A 220 17.37 -5.28 15.91
CA LYS A 220 18.04 -6.48 16.45
C LYS A 220 18.85 -7.22 15.38
N ASP A 221 18.25 -7.44 14.22
CA ASP A 221 18.81 -8.33 13.20
C ASP A 221 19.62 -7.56 12.15
N HIS A 222 19.35 -6.26 12.01
CA HIS A 222 19.97 -5.41 11.00
C HIS A 222 20.55 -4.13 11.58
N GLY A 223 21.05 -4.10 12.82
CA GLY A 223 21.34 -2.93 13.68
C GLY A 223 22.05 -1.66 13.15
N HIS A 224 22.26 -1.52 11.84
CA HIS A 224 22.40 -0.27 11.07
C HIS A 224 21.07 0.28 10.52
N LEU A 225 20.00 -0.51 10.53
CA LEU A 225 18.63 -0.14 10.15
C LEU A 225 17.87 0.22 11.42
N HIS A 226 17.90 1.50 11.80
CA HIS A 226 17.27 1.96 13.02
C HIS A 226 15.77 2.27 12.87
N SER A 227 15.26 2.31 11.64
CA SER A 227 13.86 2.59 11.32
C SER A 227 13.51 2.16 9.90
N THR A 228 12.21 2.16 9.60
CA THR A 228 11.65 1.92 8.25
C THR A 228 12.23 2.87 7.20
N TYR A 229 12.57 4.11 7.56
CA TYR A 229 13.15 5.11 6.66
C TYR A 229 14.57 4.78 6.16
N ARG A 230 15.17 3.69 6.67
CA ARG A 230 16.50 3.19 6.29
C ARG A 230 16.43 1.93 5.43
N VAL A 231 15.25 1.49 5.02
CA VAL A 231 15.08 0.26 4.24
C VAL A 231 15.30 0.53 2.76
N GLU A 232 16.17 -0.27 2.13
CA GLU A 232 16.87 0.15 0.91
C GLU A 232 17.02 -0.89 -0.22
N TYR A 233 16.60 -2.15 -0.05
CA TYR A 233 16.54 -3.37 -0.94
C TYR A 233 17.52 -3.60 -2.12
N TRP A 234 18.43 -2.67 -2.43
CA TRP A 234 19.30 -2.72 -3.61
C TRP A 234 20.72 -3.23 -3.26
N SER A 235 20.97 -3.55 -1.99
CA SER A 235 22.18 -4.26 -1.58
C SER A 235 21.82 -5.71 -1.23
N GLU A 236 22.60 -6.67 -1.74
CA GLU A 236 22.39 -8.12 -1.54
C GLU A 236 22.28 -8.55 -0.05
N GLY A 237 22.56 -7.66 0.91
CA GLY A 237 22.55 -7.90 2.34
C GLY A 237 21.35 -7.35 3.13
N GLN A 238 20.40 -6.63 2.52
CA GLN A 238 19.23 -6.05 3.20
C GLN A 238 17.95 -6.89 3.05
N GLN A 239 18.09 -8.23 3.06
CA GLN A 239 16.92 -9.11 3.05
C GLN A 239 16.18 -8.98 4.37
N ILE A 240 15.00 -8.38 4.34
CA ILE A 240 14.06 -8.40 5.48
C ILE A 240 13.48 -9.81 5.59
N ASP A 241 13.28 -10.27 6.82
CA ASP A 241 12.71 -11.59 7.11
C ASP A 241 11.38 -11.80 6.38
N ASN A 242 11.27 -12.95 5.70
CA ASN A 242 10.11 -13.34 4.91
C ASN A 242 8.79 -13.29 5.69
N LYS A 243 8.82 -13.36 7.03
CA LYS A 243 7.62 -13.19 7.86
C LYS A 243 6.91 -11.85 7.65
N PHE A 244 7.61 -10.85 7.10
CA PHE A 244 7.06 -9.53 6.78
C PHE A 244 6.78 -9.33 5.29
N ASP A 245 6.96 -10.35 4.43
CA ASP A 245 6.83 -10.18 2.97
C ASP A 245 5.48 -9.59 2.55
N ASN A 246 4.41 -9.93 3.27
CA ASN A 246 3.07 -9.38 3.02
C ASN A 246 2.76 -8.08 3.79
N ASP A 247 3.57 -7.74 4.79
CA ASP A 247 3.32 -6.65 5.73
C ASP A 247 4.21 -5.41 5.50
N GLN A 248 5.23 -5.53 4.65
CA GLN A 248 6.17 -4.46 4.33
C GLN A 248 5.47 -3.24 3.70
N TYR A 249 4.57 -3.44 2.75
CA TYR A 249 3.86 -2.32 2.10
C TYR A 249 2.98 -1.53 3.06
N PRO A 250 2.10 -2.15 3.87
CA PRO A 250 1.39 -1.43 4.92
C PRO A 250 2.31 -0.68 5.90
N VAL A 251 3.46 -1.25 6.26
CA VAL A 251 4.45 -0.59 7.13
C VAL A 251 5.07 0.65 6.45
N PHE A 252 5.47 0.54 5.18
CA PHE A 252 6.02 1.67 4.43
C PHE A 252 4.98 2.78 4.23
N LEU A 253 3.75 2.41 3.89
CA LEU A 253 2.63 3.34 3.77
C LEU A 253 2.38 4.07 5.10
N THR A 254 2.39 3.35 6.23
CA THR A 254 2.22 3.94 7.56
C THR A 254 3.34 4.93 7.90
N ALA A 255 4.59 4.64 7.51
CA ALA A 255 5.70 5.58 7.69
C ALA A 255 5.50 6.85 6.83
N LEU A 256 5.07 6.71 5.57
CA LEU A 256 4.73 7.86 4.73
C LEU A 256 3.57 8.68 5.31
N ASN A 257 2.53 8.02 5.81
CA ASN A 257 1.37 8.65 6.43
C ASN A 257 1.76 9.51 7.64
N TYR A 258 2.75 9.10 8.45
CA TYR A 258 3.28 9.95 9.53
C TYR A 258 3.86 11.26 8.97
N LEU A 259 4.64 11.19 7.90
CA LEU A 259 5.20 12.40 7.27
C LEU A 259 4.12 13.29 6.66
N ILE A 260 3.01 12.72 6.19
CA ILE A 260 1.87 13.49 5.66
C ILE A 260 1.08 14.16 6.80
N GLU A 261 0.61 13.37 7.78
CA GLU A 261 -0.26 13.85 8.85
C GLU A 261 0.46 14.77 9.84
N GLU A 262 1.62 14.34 10.34
CA GLU A 262 2.38 15.06 11.36
C GLU A 262 3.47 15.94 10.76
N GLY A 263 4.05 15.50 9.64
CA GLY A 263 5.11 16.22 8.93
C GLY A 263 4.62 17.32 8.00
N GLY A 264 3.32 17.33 7.63
CA GLY A 264 2.75 18.26 6.67
C GLY A 264 3.18 18.03 5.22
N LEU A 265 3.70 16.83 4.90
CA LEU A 265 4.16 16.49 3.55
C LEU A 265 2.99 16.44 2.57
N GLU A 266 3.00 17.29 1.54
CA GLU A 266 1.97 17.32 0.49
C GLU A 266 2.40 16.56 -0.78
N SER A 267 1.46 16.27 -1.67
CA SER A 267 1.73 15.61 -2.96
C SER A 267 2.79 16.34 -3.80
N GLY A 268 2.75 17.68 -3.79
CA GLY A 268 3.77 18.50 -4.45
C GLY A 268 5.16 18.30 -3.88
N ASP A 269 5.28 18.08 -2.58
CA ASP A 269 6.56 17.84 -1.91
C ASP A 269 7.07 16.42 -2.14
N ILE A 270 6.20 15.42 -2.22
CA ILE A 270 6.56 14.06 -2.67
C ILE A 270 7.20 14.12 -4.06
N LEU A 271 6.59 14.85 -5.00
CA LEU A 271 7.16 15.02 -6.34
C LEU A 271 8.49 15.77 -6.33
N ARG A 272 8.66 16.76 -5.43
CA ARG A 272 9.93 17.46 -5.24
C ARG A 272 11.01 16.55 -4.69
N LEU A 273 10.69 15.67 -3.75
CA LEU A 273 11.62 14.64 -3.25
C LEU A 273 12.04 13.72 -4.38
N ILE A 274 11.09 13.22 -5.19
CA ILE A 274 11.40 12.37 -6.35
C ILE A 274 12.36 13.09 -7.31
N LYS A 275 12.01 14.29 -7.78
CA LYS A 275 12.81 15.07 -8.73
C LYS A 275 14.18 15.46 -8.16
N GLY A 276 14.23 15.78 -6.86
CA GLY A 276 15.44 16.20 -6.15
C GLY A 276 16.40 15.04 -5.83
N SER A 277 15.95 13.79 -5.98
CA SER A 277 16.77 12.61 -5.63
C SER A 277 17.86 12.27 -6.62
N ILE A 278 17.87 12.92 -7.79
CA ILE A 278 18.96 12.79 -8.77
C ILE A 278 20.22 13.44 -8.19
N SER A 279 21.31 12.68 -8.10
CA SER A 279 22.63 13.21 -7.76
C SER A 279 23.63 13.05 -8.92
N ASP A 280 24.65 13.92 -8.95
CA ASP A 280 25.73 13.87 -9.95
C ASP A 280 26.64 12.64 -9.79
N ALA A 281 26.61 12.00 -8.61
CA ALA A 281 27.33 10.77 -8.36
C ALA A 281 26.47 9.57 -8.79
N GLU A 282 26.95 8.84 -9.81
CA GLU A 282 26.34 7.60 -10.27
C GLU A 282 26.07 6.67 -9.07
N TYR A 283 24.80 6.30 -8.86
CA TYR A 283 24.34 5.45 -7.76
C TYR A 283 24.50 6.01 -6.33
N SER A 284 24.50 7.34 -6.15
CA SER A 284 24.52 7.96 -4.81
C SER A 284 23.15 8.48 -4.39
N ARG A 285 22.70 8.04 -3.20
CA ARG A 285 21.45 8.46 -2.54
C ARG A 285 21.52 9.81 -1.85
N THR A 286 22.69 10.45 -1.89
CA THR A 286 22.88 11.81 -1.35
C THR A 286 21.85 12.78 -1.90
N GLY A 287 21.33 12.57 -3.12
CA GLY A 287 20.26 13.40 -3.69
C GLY A 287 18.96 13.34 -2.88
N PHE A 288 18.50 12.16 -2.47
CA PHE A 288 17.27 12.06 -1.66
C PHE A 288 17.46 12.76 -0.30
N ASP A 289 18.58 12.51 0.36
CA ASP A 289 18.93 13.13 1.64
C ASP A 289 19.01 14.67 1.52
N GLU A 290 19.64 15.18 0.46
CA GLU A 290 19.73 16.61 0.15
C GLU A 290 18.35 17.21 -0.15
N ALA A 291 17.49 16.48 -0.87
CA ALA A 291 16.12 16.91 -1.16
C ALA A 291 15.27 17.01 0.10
N VAL A 292 15.40 16.05 1.03
CA VAL A 292 14.74 16.12 2.35
C VAL A 292 15.23 17.33 3.13
N LEU A 293 16.55 17.56 3.22
CA LEU A 293 17.09 18.74 3.92
C LEU A 293 16.60 20.06 3.31
N ALA A 294 16.49 20.12 1.98
CA ALA A 294 15.96 21.30 1.29
C ALA A 294 14.49 21.54 1.63
N LEU A 295 13.71 20.46 1.76
CA LEU A 295 12.29 20.51 2.11
C LEU A 295 12.06 20.87 3.58
N GLU A 296 12.92 20.41 4.50
CA GLU A 296 12.88 20.85 5.90
C GLU A 296 13.25 22.33 6.03
N ALA A 297 14.23 22.79 5.24
CA ALA A 297 14.72 24.17 5.29
C ALA A 297 13.69 25.20 4.79
N ASP A 298 12.79 24.82 3.87
CA ASP A 298 11.75 25.71 3.35
C ASP A 298 10.37 25.52 4.03
N GLY A 299 10.27 24.54 4.94
CA GLY A 299 9.08 24.28 5.73
C GLY A 299 8.05 23.37 5.06
N GLY A 300 8.38 22.73 3.93
CA GLY A 300 7.52 21.72 3.29
C GLY A 300 7.53 20.36 4.00
N LEU A 301 8.43 20.14 4.95
CA LEU A 301 8.40 19.01 5.89
C LEU A 301 8.81 19.50 7.28
N THR A 302 7.95 19.31 8.27
CA THR A 302 8.21 19.73 9.65
C THR A 302 7.90 18.59 10.62
N ILE A 303 8.94 17.97 11.18
CA ILE A 303 8.75 16.94 12.20
C ILE A 303 8.73 17.62 13.59
N PRO A 304 7.71 17.37 14.44
CA PRO A 304 7.59 18.06 15.72
C PRO A 304 8.82 17.87 16.63
N ASN A 305 9.62 18.92 16.81
CA ASN A 305 10.83 18.97 17.67
C ASN A 305 12.04 18.13 17.20
N TYR A 306 12.01 17.55 16.00
CA TYR A 306 13.07 16.69 15.48
C TYR A 306 13.33 16.99 13.99
N ALA A 307 14.46 16.51 13.47
CA ALA A 307 14.69 16.44 12.03
C ALA A 307 14.37 15.03 11.49
N PHE A 308 14.17 14.91 10.18
CA PHE A 308 13.98 13.63 9.49
C PHE A 308 15.13 12.66 9.76
N PHE A 309 16.36 13.17 9.85
CA PHE A 309 17.51 12.33 10.16
C PHE A 309 17.51 11.80 11.59
N ASP A 310 16.90 12.49 12.55
CA ASP A 310 16.72 11.94 13.89
C ASP A 310 15.73 10.78 13.83
N LEU A 311 14.62 10.96 13.10
CA LEU A 311 13.62 9.92 12.91
C LEU A 311 14.16 8.69 12.16
N SER A 312 15.04 8.89 11.18
CA SER A 312 15.59 7.79 10.38
C SER A 312 16.74 7.05 11.07
N MET A 313 17.62 7.78 11.77
CA MET A 313 18.87 7.23 12.31
C MET A 313 18.80 6.84 13.79
N ASN A 314 17.82 7.32 14.55
CA ASN A 314 17.72 7.07 15.97
C ASN A 314 16.51 6.19 16.27
N SER A 315 16.75 4.94 16.65
CA SER A 315 15.69 3.97 16.90
C SER A 315 14.74 4.44 18.00
N HIS A 316 15.26 5.11 19.03
CA HIS A 316 14.45 5.62 20.13
C HIS A 316 13.53 6.76 19.70
N VAL A 317 13.98 7.64 18.78
CA VAL A 317 13.15 8.73 18.26
C VAL A 317 12.03 8.18 17.40
N PHE A 318 12.31 7.20 16.54
CA PHE A 318 11.29 6.53 15.74
C PHE A 318 10.24 5.83 16.61
N GLU A 319 10.70 5.01 17.57
CA GLU A 319 9.80 4.31 18.49
C GLU A 319 8.92 5.30 19.27
N GLN A 320 9.52 6.34 19.85
CA GLN A 320 8.77 7.33 20.62
C GLN A 320 7.75 8.07 19.76
N LEU A 321 8.15 8.69 18.65
CA LEU A 321 7.28 9.59 17.90
C LEU A 321 6.23 8.87 17.06
N VAL A 322 6.64 7.84 16.33
CA VAL A 322 5.76 7.17 15.36
C VAL A 322 4.95 6.09 16.04
N ILE A 323 5.60 5.25 16.85
CA ILE A 323 4.96 4.07 17.43
C ILE A 323 4.19 4.45 18.68
N ASP A 324 4.83 5.10 19.65
CA ASP A 324 4.23 5.34 20.96
C ASP A 324 3.33 6.59 20.98
N ASP A 325 3.79 7.71 20.40
CA ASP A 325 3.06 8.99 20.45
C ASP A 325 2.02 9.13 19.35
N TRP A 326 2.32 8.83 18.09
CA TRP A 326 1.36 8.97 16.99
C TRP A 326 0.41 7.77 16.90
N LEU A 327 0.93 6.56 16.64
CA LEU A 327 0.08 5.37 16.56
C LEU A 327 -0.52 4.99 17.91
N GLY A 328 0.22 5.16 19.02
CA GLY A 328 -0.26 4.88 20.37
C GLY A 328 -1.25 5.90 20.93
N GLN A 329 -1.57 6.97 20.19
CA GLN A 329 -2.65 7.91 20.54
C GLN A 329 -3.84 7.85 19.57
N LYS A 330 -3.74 7.17 18.42
CA LYS A 330 -4.91 6.95 17.57
C LYS A 330 -5.89 6.02 18.31
N GLU A 331 -7.12 6.48 18.49
CA GLU A 331 -8.20 5.70 19.08
C GLU A 331 -9.00 5.00 17.98
N TYR A 332 -9.18 3.68 18.12
CA TYR A 332 -10.21 2.94 17.42
C TYR A 332 -11.56 3.41 17.94
N SER A 333 -12.55 3.63 17.08
CA SER A 333 -13.92 3.81 17.54
C SER A 333 -14.93 3.13 16.63
N ALA A 334 -15.90 2.45 17.23
CA ALA A 334 -17.01 1.83 16.53
C ALA A 334 -18.33 2.04 17.26
N GLU A 335 -19.41 1.66 16.57
CA GLU A 335 -20.77 1.75 17.12
C GLU A 335 -20.91 0.89 18.38
N PHE A 336 -21.61 1.46 19.35
CA PHE A 336 -21.97 0.80 20.60
C PHE A 336 -23.49 0.90 20.80
N ILE A 337 -24.14 -0.24 21.02
CA ILE A 337 -25.55 -0.32 21.37
C ILE A 337 -25.66 -0.85 22.81
N SER A 338 -26.13 0.01 23.71
CA SER A 338 -26.26 -0.32 25.14
C SER A 338 -27.33 -1.39 25.39
N VAL A 339 -27.21 -2.09 26.53
CA VAL A 339 -28.16 -3.10 27.01
C VAL A 339 -29.58 -2.54 27.11
N SER A 340 -29.71 -1.30 27.56
CA SER A 340 -30.97 -0.56 27.56
C SER A 340 -30.72 0.94 27.61
N PRO A 341 -31.70 1.78 27.21
CA PRO A 341 -31.57 3.24 27.25
C PRO A 341 -31.31 3.85 28.64
N ASP A 342 -31.65 3.11 29.71
CA ASP A 342 -31.55 3.58 31.10
C ASP A 342 -30.27 3.11 31.80
N VAL A 343 -29.43 2.30 31.13
CA VAL A 343 -28.17 1.78 31.66
C VAL A 343 -27.01 2.56 31.07
N PHE A 344 -26.22 3.19 31.94
CA PHE A 344 -25.04 3.94 31.56
C PHE A 344 -23.78 3.07 31.66
N ILE A 345 -23.26 2.67 30.52
CA ILE A 345 -22.02 1.92 30.37
C ILE A 345 -20.86 2.90 30.27
N LYS A 346 -19.82 2.67 31.06
CA LYS A 346 -18.61 3.50 31.07
C LYS A 346 -17.51 2.88 30.22
N GLU A 347 -17.39 1.56 30.26
CA GLU A 347 -16.25 0.86 29.68
C GLU A 347 -16.67 -0.47 29.06
N VAL A 348 -15.86 -0.91 28.10
CA VAL A 348 -15.88 -2.27 27.57
C VAL A 348 -14.63 -3.01 28.05
N ILE A 349 -14.79 -4.26 28.43
CA ILE A 349 -13.73 -5.09 29.01
C ILE A 349 -13.60 -6.34 28.15
N LEU A 350 -12.40 -6.61 27.64
CA LEU A 350 -12.13 -7.74 26.77
C LEU A 350 -11.19 -8.73 27.44
N PHE A 351 -11.55 -10.00 27.37
CA PHE A 351 -10.70 -11.13 27.79
C PHE A 351 -10.42 -12.03 26.60
N ASP A 352 -9.15 -12.28 26.33
CA ASP A 352 -8.70 -13.14 25.23
C ASP A 352 -9.17 -14.58 25.49
N VAL A 353 -9.88 -15.19 24.53
CA VAL A 353 -10.36 -16.58 24.69
C VAL A 353 -9.22 -17.59 24.77
N ASN A 354 -8.04 -17.24 24.26
CA ASN A 354 -6.85 -18.08 24.31
C ASN A 354 -6.08 -17.91 25.63
N ASP A 355 -6.40 -16.89 26.44
CA ASP A 355 -5.82 -16.70 27.76
C ASP A 355 -6.63 -17.45 28.82
N SER A 356 -6.22 -18.70 29.08
CA SER A 356 -6.88 -19.59 30.04
C SER A 356 -6.88 -19.09 31.50
N THR A 357 -6.08 -18.07 31.84
CA THR A 357 -6.07 -17.51 33.20
C THR A 357 -7.00 -16.31 33.34
N MET A 358 -7.46 -15.71 32.23
CA MET A 358 -8.22 -14.46 32.19
C MET A 358 -7.59 -13.32 33.02
N GLU A 359 -6.29 -13.40 33.34
CA GLU A 359 -5.60 -12.43 34.21
C GLU A 359 -5.38 -11.08 33.49
N LYS A 360 -5.42 -11.07 32.16
CA LYS A 360 -5.20 -9.89 31.35
C LYS A 360 -6.51 -9.40 30.71
N ALA A 361 -7.05 -8.33 31.28
CA ALA A 361 -8.16 -7.58 30.68
C ALA A 361 -7.64 -6.43 29.81
N TYR A 362 -8.29 -6.21 28.67
CA TYR A 362 -8.11 -5.00 27.86
C TYR A 362 -9.33 -4.11 27.99
N LEU A 363 -9.12 -2.79 28.01
CA LEU A 363 -10.18 -1.82 28.32
C LEU A 363 -10.42 -0.89 27.14
N GLY A 364 -11.68 -0.64 26.84
CA GLY A 364 -12.15 0.47 26.02
C GLY A 364 -13.12 1.36 26.80
N SER A 365 -13.26 2.61 26.37
CA SER A 365 -14.19 3.58 26.95
C SER A 365 -15.45 3.70 26.10
N VAL A 366 -16.61 3.90 26.73
CA VAL A 366 -17.86 4.23 26.03
C VAL A 366 -18.11 5.72 26.15
N ASN A 367 -18.47 6.36 25.03
CA ASN A 367 -18.66 7.80 25.01
C ASN A 367 -19.91 8.24 25.82
N GLU A 368 -19.97 9.52 26.18
CA GLU A 368 -21.08 10.06 26.99
C GLU A 368 -22.47 9.88 26.34
N SER A 369 -22.53 9.85 25.00
CA SER A 369 -23.78 9.64 24.27
C SER A 369 -24.24 8.19 24.21
N GLN A 370 -23.45 7.23 24.68
CA GLN A 370 -23.75 5.79 24.66
C GLN A 370 -23.98 5.23 23.25
N THR A 371 -23.31 5.80 22.25
CA THR A 371 -23.47 5.41 20.84
C THR A 371 -22.19 4.87 20.22
N ALA A 372 -21.06 5.05 20.88
CA ALA A 372 -19.78 4.57 20.40
C ALA A 372 -18.90 4.17 21.58
N TYR A 373 -17.98 3.25 21.30
CA TYR A 373 -16.89 2.92 22.19
C TYR A 373 -15.56 3.18 21.49
N SER A 374 -14.50 3.35 22.26
CA SER A 374 -13.15 3.53 21.74
C SER A 374 -12.09 2.89 22.62
N TYR A 375 -10.98 2.52 22.02
CA TYR A 375 -9.75 2.12 22.72
C TYR A 375 -8.56 2.55 21.87
N ILE A 376 -7.38 2.70 22.49
CA ILE A 376 -6.17 3.01 21.74
C ILE A 376 -5.91 1.88 20.75
N ILE A 377 -5.85 2.16 19.45
CA ILE A 377 -5.59 1.14 18.43
C ILE A 377 -4.33 0.37 18.87
N ASN A 378 -4.40 -0.97 18.88
CA ASN A 378 -3.30 -1.89 19.24
C ASN A 378 -2.97 -2.05 20.73
N SER A 379 -3.69 -1.34 21.60
CA SER A 379 -3.73 -1.73 23.01
C SER A 379 -4.31 -3.14 23.19
N ILE A 380 -5.07 -3.64 22.20
CA ILE A 380 -5.69 -4.95 22.13
C ILE A 380 -5.09 -5.75 20.96
N PRO A 381 -4.45 -6.91 21.20
CA PRO A 381 -3.96 -7.80 20.15
C PRO A 381 -5.06 -8.39 19.25
N ASP A 382 -4.68 -8.90 18.09
CA ASP A 382 -5.59 -9.68 17.24
C ASP A 382 -5.85 -11.06 17.87
N SER A 383 -7.11 -11.34 18.19
CA SER A 383 -7.60 -12.60 18.75
C SER A 383 -9.13 -12.60 18.76
N ASP A 384 -9.69 -13.72 19.20
CA ASP A 384 -11.08 -13.80 19.63
C ASP A 384 -11.17 -13.41 21.12
N TYR A 385 -12.23 -12.68 21.47
CA TYR A 385 -12.44 -12.10 22.80
C TYR A 385 -13.85 -12.37 23.33
N LYS A 386 -13.92 -12.53 24.65
CA LYS A 386 -15.16 -12.31 25.40
C LYS A 386 -15.22 -10.85 25.81
N VAL A 387 -16.23 -10.14 25.32
CA VAL A 387 -16.42 -8.71 25.55
C VAL A 387 -17.54 -8.49 26.56
N TYR A 388 -17.27 -7.64 27.54
CA TYR A 388 -18.19 -7.25 28.60
C TYR A 388 -18.38 -5.73 28.60
N ALA A 389 -19.50 -5.26 29.15
CA ALA A 389 -19.81 -3.85 29.34
C ALA A 389 -19.94 -3.53 30.83
N GLY A 390 -19.11 -2.60 31.34
CA GLY A 390 -19.06 -2.20 32.74
C GLY A 390 -19.74 -0.86 33.01
N THR A 391 -20.49 -0.78 34.12
CA THR A 391 -21.12 0.47 34.62
C THR A 391 -20.28 1.13 35.71
N ASN A 392 -20.69 2.33 36.15
CA ASN A 392 -20.09 3.02 37.29
C ASN A 392 -20.34 2.35 38.66
N ASP A 393 -21.34 1.46 38.74
CA ASP A 393 -21.75 0.80 39.98
C ASP A 393 -21.23 -0.65 40.02
N ASP A 394 -20.15 -0.93 39.29
CA ASP A 394 -19.51 -2.26 39.16
C ASP A 394 -20.46 -3.37 38.64
N ILE A 395 -21.58 -2.99 38.00
CA ILE A 395 -22.44 -3.94 37.28
C ILE A 395 -21.81 -4.22 35.92
N ILE A 396 -21.62 -5.51 35.60
CA ILE A 396 -21.03 -5.99 34.35
C ILE A 396 -22.11 -6.74 33.55
N TYR A 397 -22.18 -6.49 32.24
CA TYR A 397 -23.05 -7.18 31.29
C TYR A 397 -22.21 -7.95 30.27
N GLY A 398 -22.63 -9.15 29.90
CA GLY A 398 -21.89 -10.00 28.96
C GLY A 398 -21.79 -11.46 29.40
N PRO A 399 -20.94 -12.26 28.73
CA PRO A 399 -20.13 -11.85 27.58
C PRO A 399 -20.89 -11.84 26.25
N ILE A 400 -20.42 -11.02 25.31
CA ILE A 400 -20.64 -11.22 23.86
C ILE A 400 -19.31 -11.64 23.21
N ASP A 401 -19.40 -12.24 22.03
CA ASP A 401 -18.22 -12.60 21.24
C ASP A 401 -17.78 -11.42 20.38
N GLY A 402 -16.48 -11.17 20.32
CA GLY A 402 -15.88 -10.19 19.42
C GLY A 402 -14.53 -10.67 18.93
N THR A 403 -14.14 -10.27 17.72
CA THR A 403 -12.85 -10.61 17.12
C THR A 403 -12.14 -9.33 16.75
N VAL A 404 -10.90 -9.19 17.21
CA VAL A 404 -10.01 -8.09 16.83
C VAL A 404 -9.21 -8.54 15.63
N ILE A 405 -9.28 -7.78 14.53
CA ILE A 405 -8.49 -8.02 13.33
C ILE A 405 -7.80 -6.69 12.97
N ASN A 406 -6.49 -6.71 12.83
CA ASN A 406 -5.67 -5.52 12.59
C ASN A 406 -5.93 -4.40 13.61
N GLY A 407 -6.11 -4.76 14.89
CA GLY A 407 -6.35 -3.81 15.97
C GLY A 407 -7.78 -3.23 16.01
N GLU A 408 -8.71 -3.70 15.18
CA GLU A 408 -10.10 -3.24 15.11
C GLU A 408 -11.09 -4.30 15.60
N LEU A 409 -11.96 -3.91 16.55
CA LEU A 409 -13.06 -4.71 17.08
C LEU A 409 -14.35 -4.15 16.50
N GLY A 410 -15.12 -4.89 15.70
CA GLY A 410 -16.32 -4.33 15.06
C GLY A 410 -17.39 -3.73 16.01
N SER A 411 -18.53 -3.30 15.48
CA SER A 411 -19.63 -2.78 16.31
C SER A 411 -20.03 -3.74 17.43
N LEU A 412 -20.31 -3.18 18.62
CA LEU A 412 -20.75 -3.95 19.79
C LEU A 412 -22.23 -3.72 20.06
N ASP A 413 -23.00 -4.80 20.12
CA ASP A 413 -24.43 -4.78 20.44
C ASP A 413 -24.73 -5.60 21.69
N PHE A 414 -25.06 -4.89 22.78
CA PHE A 414 -25.41 -5.48 24.06
C PHE A 414 -26.94 -5.63 24.26
N THR A 415 -27.75 -5.43 23.22
CA THR A 415 -29.20 -5.56 23.32
C THR A 415 -29.60 -6.96 23.80
N ASN A 416 -30.41 -7.04 24.85
CA ASN A 416 -30.83 -8.29 25.51
C ASN A 416 -29.69 -9.12 26.13
N VAL A 417 -28.53 -8.52 26.38
CA VAL A 417 -27.45 -9.17 27.14
C VAL A 417 -27.76 -9.08 28.64
N ASP A 418 -27.66 -10.21 29.33
CA ASP A 418 -27.94 -10.31 30.76
C ASP A 418 -26.79 -9.73 31.61
N VAL A 419 -27.12 -9.38 32.86
CA VAL A 419 -26.12 -9.04 33.88
C VAL A 419 -25.27 -10.28 34.16
N CYS A 420 -23.94 -10.12 34.16
CA CYS A 420 -23.01 -11.16 34.56
C CYS A 420 -23.13 -11.39 36.08
N THR A 421 -23.78 -12.47 36.50
CA THR A 421 -23.95 -12.81 37.93
C THR A 421 -22.85 -13.71 38.48
N GLU A 422 -22.02 -14.30 37.62
CA GLU A 422 -20.93 -15.23 37.93
C GLU A 422 -19.71 -14.90 37.05
N CYS A 423 -19.29 -13.63 37.05
CA CYS A 423 -17.97 -13.27 36.54
C CYS A 423 -16.96 -13.77 37.59
N ASP A 424 -16.59 -15.05 37.51
CA ASP A 424 -15.70 -15.70 38.48
C ASP A 424 -14.40 -14.90 38.65
N ASP A 425 -14.08 -14.59 39.92
CA ASP A 425 -12.84 -13.95 40.40
C ASP A 425 -11.56 -14.75 40.08
#